data_AF-A0AAV3X9G5-F1
#
_entry.id   AF-A0AAV3X9G5-F1
#
_cell.length_a   1.000
_cell.length_b   1.000
_cell.length_c   1.000
_cell.angle_alpha   90.00
_cell.angle_beta   90.00
_cell.angle_gamma   90.00
#
_symmetry.space_group_name_H-M   'P 1'
#
loop_
_entity.id
_entity.type
_entity.pdbx_description
1 polymer ?
#
loop_
_entity_poly.entity_id
_entity_poly.type
_entity_poly.pdbx_seq_one_letter_code
_entity_poly.pdbx_strand_id
1 'polypeptide(L)'
;MACLRTSRCLLILDNAEFILQSGARQPTGCYRSQYEGYGRLLKLIGETSHNSCLVLTSREFAKELIPLEGENLPVRCLKLAGLSAEEGQKIF
;
A
#
# COMPACT_ATOMS: atom_id res chain seq x y z
N MET A 1 -17.53 -1.51 -1.23
CA MET A 1 -17.29 -2.90 -1.67
C MET A 1 -18.11 -3.33 -2.87
N ALA A 2 -19.42 -3.07 -2.92
CA ALA A 2 -20.26 -3.44 -4.07
C ALA A 2 -19.63 -3.04 -5.41
N CYS A 3 -19.21 -1.78 -5.55
CA CYS A 3 -18.53 -1.28 -6.76
C CYS A 3 -17.32 -2.14 -7.18
N LEU A 4 -16.39 -2.45 -6.27
CA LEU A 4 -15.19 -3.25 -6.57
C LEU A 4 -15.50 -4.71 -6.97
N ARG A 5 -16.67 -5.23 -6.56
CA ARG A 5 -17.14 -6.58 -6.90
C ARG A 5 -17.95 -6.62 -8.20
N THR A 6 -18.81 -5.62 -8.43
CA THR A 6 -19.70 -5.55 -9.59
C THR A 6 -19.04 -4.94 -10.82
N SER A 7 -17.96 -4.19 -10.63
CA SER A 7 -17.23 -3.52 -11.69
C SER A 7 -15.74 -3.77 -11.54
N ARG A 8 -15.04 -3.87 -12.67
CA ARG A 8 -13.59 -4.03 -12.70
C ARG A 8 -12.95 -2.65 -12.58
N CYS A 9 -12.39 -2.35 -11.42
CA CYS A 9 -11.77 -1.07 -11.11
C CYS A 9 -10.28 -1.24 -10.84
N LEU A 10 -9.49 -0.22 -11.22
CA LEU A 10 -8.13 -0.03 -10.73
C LEU A 10 -8.14 1.23 -9.86
N LEU A 11 -7.85 1.07 -8.57
CA LEU A 11 -7.66 2.18 -7.64
C LEU A 11 -6.16 2.37 -7.44
N ILE A 12 -5.67 3.59 -7.58
CA ILE A 12 -4.27 3.95 -7.33
C ILE A 12 -4.25 4.96 -6.19
N LEU A 13 -3.56 4.61 -5.11
CA LEU A 13 -3.28 5.51 -4.00
C LEU A 13 -1.78 5.80 -4.01
N ASP A 14 -1.45 6.97 -4.53
CA ASP A 14 -0.07 7.42 -4.63
C ASP A 14 0.37 8.14 -3.35
N ASN A 15 1.60 7.88 -2.90
CA ASN A 15 2.21 8.42 -1.69
C ASN A 15 1.41 8.17 -0.40
N ALA A 16 1.02 6.93 -0.16
CA ALA A 16 0.26 6.57 1.04
C ALA A 16 1.04 6.76 2.36
N GLU A 17 2.34 7.01 2.34
CA GLU A 17 3.07 7.39 3.55
C GLU A 17 2.52 8.67 4.20
N PHE A 18 1.85 9.54 3.45
CA PHE A 18 1.30 10.79 4.00
C PHE A 18 0.11 10.58 4.95
N ILE A 19 -0.59 9.45 4.84
CA ILE A 19 -1.68 9.09 5.78
C ILE A 19 -1.15 8.31 6.98
N LEU A 20 0.12 7.90 6.96
CA LEU A 20 0.80 7.20 8.03
C LEU A 20 1.54 8.17 8.96
N GLN A 21 1.68 7.77 10.22
CA GLN A 21 2.49 8.42 11.22
C GLN A 21 3.96 8.26 10.86
N SER A 22 4.65 9.38 10.64
CA SER A 22 6.08 9.40 10.35
C SER A 22 6.87 9.86 11.57
N GLY A 23 7.96 9.16 11.89
CA GLY A 23 8.93 9.62 12.90
C GLY A 23 9.69 8.49 13.56
N ALA A 24 10.97 8.72 13.89
CA ALA A 24 11.88 7.69 14.41
C ALA A 24 11.45 7.05 15.75
N ARG A 25 10.52 7.67 16.48
CA ARG A 25 10.00 7.19 17.78
C ARG A 25 8.58 6.62 17.69
N GLN A 26 7.96 6.63 16.52
CA GLN A 26 6.59 6.11 16.36
C GLN A 26 6.62 4.73 15.69
N PRO A 27 5.68 3.83 16.06
CA PRO A 27 5.56 2.54 15.40
C PRO A 27 5.21 2.75 13.92
N THR A 28 5.98 2.12 13.02
CA THR A 28 5.73 2.13 11.57
C THR A 28 4.34 1.59 11.25
N GLY A 29 3.68 2.17 10.24
CA GLY A 29 2.37 1.69 9.78
C GLY A 29 1.19 2.06 10.69
N CYS A 30 1.39 2.93 11.69
CA CYS A 30 0.27 3.59 12.38
C CYS A 30 -0.28 4.74 11.52
N TYR A 31 -1.59 4.99 11.59
CA TYR A 31 -2.23 6.08 10.83
C TYR A 31 -2.21 7.38 11.61
N ARG A 32 -2.14 8.50 10.89
CA ARG A 32 -2.37 9.82 11.49
C ARG A 32 -3.81 9.92 12.00
N SER A 33 -4.01 10.78 13.00
CA SER A 33 -5.37 11.08 13.46
C SER A 33 -6.25 11.51 12.29
N GLN A 34 -7.48 11.01 12.24
CA GLN A 34 -8.48 11.21 11.17
C GLN A 34 -8.24 10.39 9.89
N TYR A 35 -7.14 9.65 9.80
CA TYR A 35 -6.81 8.78 8.66
C TYR A 35 -6.96 7.28 8.97
N GLU A 36 -7.40 6.91 10.18
CA GLU A 36 -7.55 5.52 10.61
C GLU A 36 -8.55 4.73 9.75
N GLY A 37 -9.50 5.42 9.13
CA GLY A 37 -10.45 4.84 8.18
C GLY A 37 -9.77 4.17 6.97
N TYR A 38 -8.58 4.65 6.57
CA TYR A 38 -7.81 4.03 5.49
C TYR A 38 -7.32 2.64 5.88
N GLY A 39 -6.88 2.41 7.12
CA GLY A 39 -6.50 1.08 7.57
C GLY A 39 -7.64 0.07 7.44
N ARG A 40 -8.86 0.48 7.80
CA ARG A 40 -10.06 -0.35 7.59
C ARG A 40 -10.33 -0.60 6.10
N LEU A 41 -10.18 0.41 5.24
CA LEU A 41 -10.37 0.27 3.80
C LEU A 41 -9.36 -0.73 3.20
N LEU A 42 -8.08 -0.56 3.50
CA LEU A 42 -6.99 -1.42 3.01
C LEU A 42 -7.19 -2.86 3.47
N LYS A 43 -7.52 -3.06 4.75
CA LYS A 43 -7.84 -4.38 5.30
C LYS A 43 -9.00 -5.03 4.54
N LEU A 44 -10.12 -4.31 4.40
CA LEU A 44 -11.29 -4.84 3.73
C LEU A 44 -11.00 -5.24 2.29
N ILE A 45 -10.26 -4.41 1.54
CA ILE A 45 -9.83 -4.69 0.16
C ILE A 45 -8.97 -5.94 0.12
N GLY A 46 -7.95 -6.04 0.98
CA GLY A 46 -7.05 -7.21 1.01
C GLY A 46 -7.71 -8.52 1.41
N GLU A 47 -8.71 -8.49 2.30
CA GLU A 47 -9.41 -9.70 2.79
C GLU A 47 -10.56 -10.15 1.88
N THR A 48 -11.02 -9.28 0.98
CA THR A 48 -12.21 -9.51 0.16
C THR A 48 -11.85 -9.96 -1.25
N SER A 49 -12.33 -11.13 -1.68
CA SER A 49 -12.26 -11.51 -3.08
C SER A 49 -13.04 -10.52 -3.97
N HIS A 50 -12.38 -9.92 -4.94
CA HIS A 50 -12.98 -9.00 -5.91
C HIS A 50 -12.23 -9.03 -7.24
N ASN A 51 -12.89 -8.60 -8.32
CA ASN A 51 -12.27 -8.54 -9.66
C ASN A 51 -11.50 -7.25 -9.92
N SER A 52 -11.41 -6.38 -8.91
CA SER A 52 -10.69 -5.10 -8.96
C SER A 52 -9.26 -5.22 -8.42
N CYS A 53 -8.48 -4.15 -8.53
CA CYS A 53 -7.13 -4.05 -7.99
C CYS A 53 -6.93 -2.71 -7.29
N LEU A 54 -6.20 -2.73 -6.18
CA LEU A 54 -5.65 -1.54 -5.53
C LEU A 54 -4.13 -1.58 -5.66
N VAL A 55 -3.56 -0.50 -6.20
CA VAL A 55 -2.12 -0.25 -6.21
C VAL A 55 -1.83 0.85 -5.20
N LEU A 56 -0.90 0.56 -4.29
CA LEU A 56 -0.43 1.48 -3.27
C LEU A 56 1.05 1.79 -3.55
N THR A 57 1.41 3.07 -3.66
CA THR A 57 2.82 3.48 -3.56
C THR A 57 3.03 4.06 -2.17
N SER A 58 4.12 3.65 -1.52
CA SER A 58 4.41 4.12 -0.17
C SER A 58 5.86 3.85 0.19
N ARG A 59 6.41 4.66 1.09
CA ARG A 59 7.69 4.40 1.76
C ARG A 59 7.56 3.45 2.94
N GLU A 60 6.36 3.35 3.51
CA GLU A 60 6.05 2.51 4.67
C GLU A 60 4.96 1.50 4.31
N PHE A 61 5.03 0.30 4.89
CA PHE A 61 4.04 -0.74 4.63
C PHE A 61 2.93 -0.72 5.70
N ALA A 62 1.67 -0.67 5.25
CA ALA A 62 0.51 -0.64 6.13
C ALA A 62 0.37 -1.94 6.93
N LYS A 63 0.20 -1.83 8.25
CA LYS A 63 0.20 -2.98 9.16
C LYS A 63 -0.92 -3.98 8.88
N GLU A 64 -2.05 -3.53 8.37
CA GLU A 64 -3.20 -4.38 8.03
C GLU A 64 -2.91 -5.32 6.85
N LEU A 65 -1.94 -4.97 6.01
CA LEU A 65 -1.58 -5.75 4.82
C LEU A 65 -0.50 -6.80 5.11
N ILE A 66 0.26 -6.66 6.20
CA ILE A 66 1.32 -7.61 6.62
C ILE A 66 0.83 -9.08 6.63
N PRO A 67 -0.29 -9.45 7.27
CA PRO A 67 -0.72 -10.84 7.30
C PRO A 67 -1.27 -11.36 5.96
N LEU A 68 -1.47 -10.48 4.97
CA LEU A 68 -2.07 -10.78 3.67
C LEU A 68 -1.04 -10.81 2.54
N GLU A 69 0.23 -10.52 2.86
CA GLU A 69 1.33 -10.39 1.90
C GLU A 69 2.09 -11.70 1.73
N GLY A 70 2.36 -12.08 0.47
CA GLY A 70 3.17 -13.25 0.12
C GLY A 70 2.84 -13.78 -1.26
N GLU A 71 3.69 -14.65 -1.84
CA GLU A 71 3.59 -15.10 -3.24
C GLU A 71 2.27 -15.78 -3.64
N ASN A 72 1.59 -16.43 -2.67
CA ASN A 72 0.31 -17.13 -2.88
C ASN A 72 -0.86 -16.50 -2.11
N LEU A 73 -0.65 -15.32 -1.52
CA LEU A 73 -1.66 -14.61 -0.72
C LEU A 73 -2.41 -13.56 -1.57
N PRO A 74 -3.35 -12.75 -1.07
CA PRO A 74 -4.02 -11.75 -1.92
C PRO A 74 -3.23 -10.46 -2.14
N VAL A 75 -2.24 -10.15 -1.29
CA VAL A 75 -1.42 -8.93 -1.39
C VAL A 75 -0.03 -9.26 -1.92
N ARG A 76 0.47 -8.46 -2.86
CA ARG A 76 1.85 -8.50 -3.35
C ARG A 76 2.56 -7.19 -3.01
N CYS A 77 3.81 -7.28 -2.61
CA CYS A 77 4.68 -6.14 -2.36
C CYS A 77 5.85 -6.17 -3.34
N LEU A 78 6.14 -5.02 -3.96
CA LEU A 78 7.34 -4.82 -4.76
C LEU A 78 8.19 -3.76 -4.08
N LYS A 79 9.32 -4.18 -3.50
CA LYS A 79 10.27 -3.25 -2.89
C LYS A 79 11.15 -2.61 -3.97
N LEU A 80 11.03 -1.30 -4.13
CA LEU A 80 11.87 -0.52 -5.02
C LEU A 80 13.10 0.00 -4.25
N ALA A 81 14.30 -0.47 -4.62
CA ALA A 81 15.55 -0.11 -3.94
C ALA A 81 16.19 1.20 -4.42
N GLY A 82 15.63 1.81 -5.48
CA GLY A 82 16.25 2.93 -6.19
C GLY A 82 17.30 2.48 -7.20
N LEU A 83 17.93 3.45 -7.85
CA LEU A 83 18.98 3.21 -8.86
C LEU A 83 20.35 3.05 -8.18
N SER A 84 21.21 2.22 -8.77
CA SER A 84 22.64 2.25 -8.49
C SER A 84 23.26 3.58 -8.95
N ALA A 85 24.47 3.88 -8.46
CA ALA A 85 25.17 5.09 -8.86
C ALA A 85 25.45 5.12 -10.39
N GLU A 86 25.77 3.98 -10.99
CA GLU A 86 26.01 3.86 -12.43
C GLU A 86 24.72 4.07 -13.24
N GLU A 87 23.61 3.47 -12.82
CA GLU A 87 22.30 3.70 -13.46
C GLU A 87 21.85 5.16 -13.31
N GLY A 88 22.12 5.77 -12.15
CA GLY A 88 21.87 7.18 -11.89
C GLY A 88 22.64 8.09 -12.84
N GLN A 89 23.91 7.79 -13.13
CA GLN A 89 24.70 8.57 -14.10
C GLN A 89 24.15 8.51 -15.54
N LYS A 90 23.42 7.45 -15.91
CA LYS A 90 22.87 7.30 -17.27
C LYS A 90 21.60 8.13 -17.51
N ILE A 91 20.96 8.65 -16.47
CA ILE A 91 19.71 9.42 -16.57
C ILE A 91 19.91 10.95 -16.42
N PHE A 92 21.16 11.41 -16.33
CA PHE A 92 21.58 12.81 -16.34
C PHE A 92 22.56 13.06 -17.48
#